data_AF-A0A7X6Q178-F1
#
_entry.id   AF-A0A7X6Q178-F1
#
_cell.length_a   1.000
_cell.length_b   1.000
_cell.length_c   1.000
_cell.angle_alpha   90.00
_cell.angle_beta   90.00
_cell.angle_gamma   90.00
#
_symmetry.space_group_name_H-M   'P 1'
#
loop_
_entity.id
_entity.type
_entity.pdbx_description
1 polymer ?
#
loop_
_entity_poly.entity_id
_entity_poly.type
_entity_poly.pdbx_seq_one_letter_code
_entity_poly.pdbx_strand_id
1 'polypeptide(L)'
;MGSQASIKTPLFGTALILAGGQSSRMGFDKQTLQLEGQPLAIHIAGQLKRIFRQILIVSQRPDLYEDWLGAWPGLALISDIYPGQGPMSGIHAGLLQAESPFVYVTGCDMPRVSPDLILHMMTRLRTSQDNPVGAMLRRESGHLEPLNAFYA
;
A
#
# COMPACT_ATOMS: atom_id res chain seq x y z
N MET A 1 11.63 25.89 30.07
CA MET A 1 11.08 24.54 29.86
C MET A 1 10.36 24.54 28.53
N GLY A 2 11.02 24.03 27.48
CA GLY A 2 10.49 24.08 26.12
C GLY A 2 9.27 23.16 25.99
N SER A 3 8.15 23.75 25.57
CA SER A 3 6.99 23.00 25.08
C SER A 3 7.44 22.15 23.90
N GLN A 4 7.50 20.83 24.08
CA GLN A 4 7.50 19.90 22.95
C GLN A 4 6.13 20.04 22.29
N ALA A 5 6.09 20.69 21.13
CA ALA A 5 4.93 20.60 20.25
C ALA A 5 4.75 19.12 19.91
N SER A 6 3.68 18.50 20.42
CA SER A 6 3.31 17.14 20.07
C SER A 6 3.04 17.12 18.56
N ILE A 7 3.98 16.56 17.79
CA ILE A 7 3.80 16.40 16.35
C ILE A 7 2.62 15.45 16.19
N LYS A 8 1.44 15.98 15.86
CA LYS A 8 0.29 15.15 15.55
C LYS A 8 0.62 14.32 14.32
N THR A 9 0.67 13.00 14.48
CA THR A 9 0.79 12.06 13.37
C THR A 9 -0.33 12.35 12.36
N PRO A 10 0.01 12.54 11.07
CA PRO A 10 -1.01 12.78 10.05
C PRO A 10 -1.90 11.55 9.91
N LEU A 11 -3.21 11.77 9.69
CA LEU A 11 -4.19 10.69 9.56
C LEU A 11 -3.88 9.73 8.40
N PHE A 12 -3.23 10.25 7.36
CA PHE A 12 -2.77 9.53 6.17
C PHE A 12 -1.29 9.86 5.94
N GLY A 13 -0.51 8.88 5.51
CA GLY A 13 0.92 9.06 5.27
C GLY A 13 1.60 7.83 4.67
N THR A 14 0.97 6.67 4.83
CA THR A 14 1.47 5.38 4.36
C THR A 14 0.60 4.79 3.26
N ALA A 15 1.24 4.30 2.20
CA ALA A 15 0.66 3.34 1.28
C ALA A 15 1.41 2.01 1.34
N LEU A 16 0.69 0.93 1.09
CA LEU A 16 1.15 -0.44 1.09
C LEU A 16 0.85 -1.08 -0.26
N ILE A 17 1.88 -1.67 -0.86
CA ILE A 17 1.79 -2.42 -2.10
C ILE A 17 1.98 -3.89 -1.78
N LEU A 18 0.96 -4.70 -2.04
CA LEU A 18 1.03 -6.15 -1.94
C LEU A 18 1.66 -6.69 -3.22
N ALA A 19 2.97 -6.90 -3.16
CA ALA A 19 3.80 -7.40 -4.24
C ALA A 19 4.26 -8.84 -3.94
N GLY A 20 3.38 -9.67 -3.38
CA GLY A 20 3.67 -11.03 -2.96
C GLY A 20 2.44 -11.94 -3.03
N GLY A 21 2.70 -13.24 -2.93
CA GLY A 21 1.68 -14.29 -2.94
C GLY A 21 2.00 -15.40 -3.92
N GLN A 22 1.67 -16.64 -3.56
CA GLN A 22 1.72 -17.74 -4.49
C GLN A 22 0.64 -17.52 -5.55
N SER A 23 1.04 -17.05 -6.73
CA SER A 23 0.17 -16.97 -7.91
C SER A 23 -0.12 -18.37 -8.46
N SER A 24 -0.58 -19.27 -7.60
CA SER A 24 -0.92 -20.66 -7.92
C SER A 24 -2.02 -20.77 -8.97
N ARG A 25 -2.86 -19.73 -9.10
CA ARG A 25 -3.91 -19.64 -10.13
C ARG A 25 -3.43 -19.14 -11.50
N MET A 26 -2.26 -18.49 -11.59
CA MET A 26 -1.74 -17.93 -12.85
C MET A 26 -0.57 -18.73 -13.45
N GLY A 27 0.07 -19.61 -12.67
CA GLY A 27 1.16 -20.45 -13.16
C GLY A 27 2.50 -19.73 -13.37
N PHE A 28 2.61 -18.43 -13.04
CA PHE A 28 3.86 -17.67 -13.06
C PHE A 28 3.97 -16.70 -11.86
N ASP A 29 5.19 -16.37 -11.46
CA ASP A 29 5.45 -15.45 -10.34
C ASP A 29 5.17 -14.00 -10.77
N LYS A 30 3.97 -13.49 -10.46
CA LYS A 30 3.56 -12.11 -10.79
C LYS A 30 4.53 -11.04 -10.26
N GLN A 31 5.35 -11.36 -9.25
CA GLN A 31 6.35 -10.45 -8.71
C GLN A 31 7.45 -10.11 -9.72
N THR A 32 7.66 -10.99 -10.71
CA THR A 32 8.63 -10.80 -11.80
C THR A 32 8.08 -9.96 -12.95
N LEU A 33 6.80 -9.56 -12.91
CA LEU A 33 6.25 -8.69 -13.95
C LEU A 33 6.95 -7.34 -13.92
N GLN A 34 7.58 -7.02 -15.05
CA GLN A 34 8.25 -5.76 -15.26
C GLN A 34 7.49 -4.91 -16.26
N LEU A 35 7.47 -3.60 -16.00
CA LEU A 35 7.07 -2.59 -16.96
C LEU A 35 8.31 -1.73 -17.22
N GLU A 36 8.74 -1.66 -18.48
CA GLU A 36 9.92 -0.89 -18.88
C GLU A 36 11.20 -1.29 -18.12
N GLY A 37 11.37 -2.58 -17.82
CA GLY A 37 12.52 -3.12 -17.10
C GLY A 37 12.50 -2.90 -15.58
N GLN A 38 11.44 -2.32 -15.03
CA GLN A 38 11.28 -2.09 -13.59
C GLN A 38 10.19 -3.00 -13.02
N PRO A 39 10.33 -3.50 -11.77
CA PRO A 39 9.26 -4.22 -11.10
C PRO A 39 7.97 -3.39 -11.06
N LEU A 40 6.82 -4.01 -11.33
CA LEU A 40 5.55 -3.28 -11.39
C LEU A 40 5.21 -2.55 -10.08
N ALA A 41 5.60 -3.11 -8.94
CA ALA A 41 5.47 -2.47 -7.63
C ALA A 41 6.25 -1.16 -7.51
N ILE A 42 7.42 -1.04 -8.16
CA ILE A 42 8.19 0.22 -8.20
C ILE A 42 7.46 1.27 -9.04
N HIS A 43 6.85 0.87 -10.16
CA HIS A 43 6.05 1.78 -10.98
C HIS A 43 4.84 2.32 -10.21
N ILE A 44 4.13 1.43 -9.50
CA ILE A 44 2.98 1.80 -8.65
C ILE A 44 3.43 2.70 -7.50
N ALA A 45 4.52 2.35 -6.83
CA ALA A 45 5.11 3.18 -5.79
C ALA A 45 5.36 4.58 -6.35
N GLY A 46 5.93 4.68 -7.56
CA GLY A 46 6.33 5.95 -8.18
C GLY A 46 5.15 6.90 -8.40
N GLN A 47 3.95 6.35 -8.62
CA GLN A 47 2.70 7.11 -8.66
C GLN A 47 2.24 7.50 -7.25
N LEU A 48 2.28 6.56 -6.29
CA LEU A 48 1.82 6.77 -4.91
C LEU A 48 2.67 7.77 -4.12
N LYS A 49 3.96 7.90 -4.43
CA LYS A 49 4.89 8.84 -3.76
C LYS A 49 4.48 10.30 -3.84
N ARG A 50 3.59 10.64 -4.78
CA ARG A 50 3.02 11.98 -4.92
C ARG A 50 1.96 12.28 -3.86
N ILE A 51 1.45 11.26 -3.19
CA ILE A 51 0.33 11.33 -2.24
C ILE A 51 0.78 10.92 -0.83
N PHE A 52 1.66 9.92 -0.73
CA PHE A 52 2.10 9.33 0.53
C PHE A 52 3.60 9.54 0.77
N ARG A 53 3.97 9.81 2.02
CA ARG A 53 5.38 10.00 2.42
C ARG A 53 6.09 8.66 2.61
N GLN A 54 5.38 7.65 3.09
CA GLN A 54 5.89 6.29 3.30
C GLN A 54 5.22 5.36 2.29
N ILE A 55 6.02 4.58 1.57
CA ILE A 55 5.56 3.50 0.70
C ILE A 55 6.18 2.20 1.19
N LEU A 56 5.32 1.25 1.58
CA LEU A 56 5.70 -0.09 1.97
C LEU A 56 5.44 -1.04 0.81
N ILE A 57 6.41 -1.88 0.49
CA ILE A 57 6.23 -3.01 -0.43
C ILE A 57 6.31 -4.29 0.40
N VAL A 58 5.26 -5.12 0.38
CA VAL A 58 5.31 -6.47 0.94
C VAL A 58 5.70 -7.44 -0.16
N SER A 59 6.85 -8.10 -0.01
CA SER A 59 7.32 -9.13 -0.95
C SER A 59 8.30 -10.09 -0.28
N GLN A 60 8.42 -11.30 -0.82
CA GLN A 60 9.43 -12.29 -0.40
C GLN A 60 10.65 -12.31 -1.33
N ARG A 61 10.77 -11.32 -2.23
CA ARG A 61 11.80 -11.23 -3.27
C ARG A 61 12.61 -9.93 -3.12
N PRO A 62 13.45 -9.81 -2.07
CA PRO A 62 14.23 -8.60 -1.84
C PRO A 62 15.17 -8.25 -3.00
N ASP A 63 15.65 -9.28 -3.70
CA ASP A 63 16.50 -9.17 -4.89
C ASP A 63 15.93 -8.27 -5.99
N LEU A 64 14.60 -8.11 -6.06
CA LEU A 64 13.94 -7.27 -7.06
C LEU A 64 13.97 -5.78 -6.73
N TYR A 65 14.29 -5.41 -5.49
CA TYR A 65 14.08 -4.05 -4.97
C TYR A 65 15.36 -3.36 -4.47
N GLU A 66 16.48 -4.06 -4.39
CA GLU A 66 17.73 -3.56 -3.78
C GLU A 66 18.19 -2.21 -4.36
N ASP A 67 18.14 -2.05 -5.68
CA ASP A 67 18.54 -0.82 -6.38
C ASP A 67 17.69 0.41 -6.00
N TRP A 68 16.49 0.20 -5.48
CA TRP A 68 15.51 1.25 -5.20
C TRP A 68 15.50 1.70 -3.74
N LEU A 69 15.78 0.79 -2.81
CA LEU A 69 15.64 1.04 -1.37
C LEU A 69 16.59 2.13 -0.86
N GLY A 70 17.81 2.20 -1.38
CA GLY A 70 18.78 3.24 -1.01
C GLY A 70 18.56 4.59 -1.69
N ALA A 71 17.93 4.59 -2.87
CA ALA A 71 17.77 5.78 -3.70
C ALA A 71 16.50 6.58 -3.36
N TRP A 72 15.57 5.98 -2.63
CA TRP A 72 14.25 6.57 -2.41
C TRP A 72 13.88 6.66 -0.92
N PRO A 73 14.01 7.86 -0.33
CA PRO A 73 13.56 8.12 1.03
C PRO A 73 12.08 7.81 1.24
N GLY A 74 11.76 6.98 2.22
CA GLY A 74 10.40 6.58 2.56
C GLY A 74 9.87 5.34 1.82
N LEU A 75 10.65 4.78 0.89
CA LEU A 75 10.38 3.44 0.36
C LEU A 75 10.98 2.39 1.28
N ALA A 76 10.19 1.40 1.69
CA ALA A 76 10.68 0.28 2.48
C ALA A 76 10.10 -1.05 1.96
N LEU A 77 10.95 -2.07 1.97
CA LEU A 77 10.55 -3.45 1.73
C LEU A 77 10.31 -4.14 3.07
N ILE A 78 9.18 -4.83 3.19
CA ILE A 78 8.83 -5.62 4.36
C ILE A 78 8.37 -7.02 3.94
N SER A 79 8.36 -7.94 4.89
CA SER A 79 7.92 -9.32 4.70
C SER A 79 6.64 -9.59 5.48
N ASP A 80 5.86 -10.58 5.03
CA ASP A 80 4.77 -11.14 5.82
C ASP A 80 5.29 -11.61 7.18
N ILE A 81 4.56 -11.28 8.25
CA ILE A 81 4.82 -11.85 9.59
C ILE A 81 4.34 -13.31 9.63
N TYR A 82 3.27 -13.63 8.90
CA TYR A 82 2.73 -14.97 8.73
C TYR A 82 2.80 -15.39 7.25
N PRO A 83 3.95 -15.90 6.78
CA PRO A 83 4.15 -16.15 5.35
C PRO A 83 3.10 -17.08 4.74
N GLY A 84 2.66 -16.76 3.53
CA GLY A 84 1.77 -17.63 2.73
C GLY A 84 0.30 -17.62 3.13
N GLN A 85 -0.12 -16.77 4.08
CA GLN A 85 -1.52 -16.66 4.52
C GLN A 85 -2.38 -15.70 3.65
N GLY A 86 -1.96 -15.48 2.41
CA GLY A 86 -2.65 -14.63 1.44
C GLY A 86 -2.56 -13.12 1.75
N PRO A 87 -3.37 -12.28 1.06
CA PRO A 87 -3.25 -10.83 1.11
C PRO A 87 -3.40 -10.21 2.51
N MET A 88 -4.20 -10.84 3.38
CA MET A 88 -4.42 -10.38 4.75
C MET A 88 -3.13 -10.38 5.58
N SER A 89 -2.20 -11.32 5.32
CA SER A 89 -0.91 -11.35 6.02
C SER A 89 -0.07 -10.12 5.70
N GLY A 90 -0.04 -9.74 4.43
CA GLY A 90 0.68 -8.54 3.98
C GLY A 90 0.03 -7.27 4.50
N ILE A 91 -1.31 -7.19 4.51
CA ILE A 91 -2.04 -6.06 5.12
C ILE A 91 -1.69 -5.95 6.61
N HIS A 92 -1.72 -7.04 7.35
CA HIS A 92 -1.35 -7.08 8.76
C HIS A 92 0.09 -6.60 9.00
N ALA A 93 1.06 -7.09 8.22
CA ALA A 93 2.45 -6.65 8.31
C ALA A 93 2.61 -5.15 8.00
N GLY A 94 1.92 -4.66 6.97
CA GLY A 94 1.96 -3.25 6.59
C GLY A 94 1.32 -2.32 7.61
N LEU A 95 0.18 -2.69 8.21
CA LEU A 95 -0.47 -1.92 9.27
C LEU A 95 0.43 -1.77 10.50
N LEU A 96 1.16 -2.83 10.88
CA LEU A 96 2.09 -2.78 12.02
C LEU A 96 3.32 -1.89 11.78
N GLN A 97 3.70 -1.66 10.53
CA GLN A 97 4.87 -0.85 10.15
C GLN A 97 4.52 0.58 9.70
N ALA A 98 3.23 0.88 9.60
CA ALA A 98 2.76 2.15 9.07
C ALA A 98 3.02 3.31 10.03
N GLU A 99 3.37 4.46 9.45
CA GLU A 99 3.56 5.72 10.16
C GLU A 99 2.29 6.58 10.24
N SER A 100 1.17 6.10 9.69
CA SER A 100 -0.13 6.78 9.75
C SER A 100 -1.26 5.83 10.15
N PRO A 101 -2.31 6.31 10.85
CA PRO A 101 -3.44 5.49 11.26
C PRO A 101 -4.15 4.80 10.10
N PHE A 102 -4.37 5.50 8.98
CA PHE A 102 -4.93 4.88 7.79
C PHE A 102 -3.83 4.54 6.78
N VAL A 103 -3.86 3.32 6.27
CA VAL A 103 -2.96 2.80 5.25
C VAL A 103 -3.73 2.54 3.97
N TYR A 104 -3.30 3.15 2.88
CA TYR A 104 -3.82 2.80 1.56
C TYR A 104 -3.19 1.51 1.08
N VAL A 105 -3.99 0.51 0.73
CA VAL A 105 -3.54 -0.81 0.27
C VAL A 105 -3.86 -0.96 -1.21
N THR A 106 -2.85 -1.36 -1.98
CA THR A 106 -3.02 -1.76 -3.38
C THR A 106 -2.33 -3.08 -3.71
N GLY A 107 -2.94 -3.88 -4.58
CA GLY A 107 -2.27 -5.01 -5.23
C GLY A 107 -1.31 -4.53 -6.32
N CYS A 108 -0.25 -5.31 -6.60
CA CYS A 108 0.66 -5.04 -7.71
C CYS A 108 0.06 -5.28 -9.11
N ASP A 109 -1.07 -5.98 -9.22
CA ASP A 109 -1.78 -6.25 -10.48
C ASP A 109 -2.73 -5.13 -10.91
N MET A 110 -2.77 -4.01 -10.17
CA MET A 110 -3.47 -2.78 -10.53
C MET A 110 -2.47 -1.65 -10.81
N PRO A 111 -1.81 -1.66 -11.99
CA PRO A 111 -0.67 -0.77 -12.25
C PRO A 111 -1.04 0.70 -12.45
N ARG A 112 -2.32 1.02 -12.67
CA ARG A 112 -2.82 2.37 -12.85
C ARG A 112 -3.43 2.86 -11.54
N VAL A 113 -2.72 3.74 -10.84
CA VAL A 113 -3.21 4.40 -9.65
C VAL A 113 -4.07 5.59 -10.05
N SER A 114 -5.20 5.79 -9.39
CA SER A 114 -6.03 7.01 -9.54
C SER A 114 -5.86 7.90 -8.31
N PRO A 115 -5.07 9.00 -8.40
CA PRO A 115 -4.93 9.95 -7.29
C PRO A 115 -6.27 10.54 -6.85
N ASP A 116 -7.15 10.86 -7.79
CA ASP A 116 -8.45 11.47 -7.50
C ASP A 116 -9.34 10.53 -6.66
N LEU A 117 -9.33 9.23 -6.97
CA LEU A 117 -10.05 8.24 -6.19
C LEU A 117 -9.49 8.13 -4.76
N ILE A 118 -8.17 8.11 -4.61
CA ILE A 118 -7.51 8.04 -3.30
C ILE A 118 -7.85 9.27 -2.47
N LEU A 119 -7.75 10.47 -3.05
CA LEU A 119 -8.08 11.73 -2.39
C LEU A 119 -9.58 11.82 -2.03
N HIS A 120 -10.45 11.25 -2.87
CA HIS A 120 -11.87 11.12 -2.57
C HIS A 120 -12.09 10.23 -1.35
N MET A 121 -11.47 9.04 -1.29
CA MET A 121 -11.58 8.14 -0.13
C MET A 121 -11.04 8.78 1.16
N MET A 122 -9.88 9.44 1.11
CA MET A 122 -9.34 10.21 2.25
C MET A 122 -10.33 11.27 2.75
N THR A 123 -11.00 11.96 1.83
CA THR A 123 -11.99 12.98 2.17
C THR A 123 -13.22 12.37 2.84
N ARG A 124 -13.72 11.23 2.33
CA ARG A 124 -14.84 10.50 2.94
C ARG A 124 -14.50 9.98 4.33
N LEU A 125 -13.31 9.43 4.53
CA LEU A 125 -12.84 8.97 5.84
C LEU A 125 -12.75 10.12 6.85
N ARG A 126 -12.21 11.27 6.44
CA ARG A 126 -12.04 12.44 7.30
C ARG A 126 -13.35 13.14 7.68
N THR A 127 -14.35 13.11 6.79
CA THR A 127 -15.60 13.87 6.96
C THR A 127 -16.77 13.02 7.45
N SER A 128 -16.61 11.69 7.48
CA SER A 128 -17.64 10.79 7.98
C SER A 128 -17.89 11.00 9.47
N GLN A 129 -19.16 11.02 9.86
CA GLN A 129 -19.58 11.12 11.27
C GLN A 129 -19.61 9.76 11.97
N ASP A 130 -19.57 8.66 11.20
CA ASP A 130 -19.69 7.29 11.70
C ASP A 130 -18.36 6.68 12.17
N ASN A 131 -17.29 7.48 12.26
CA ASN A 131 -15.93 7.05 12.62
C ASN A 131 -15.47 5.77 11.89
N PRO A 132 -15.41 5.79 10.54
CA PRO A 132 -15.14 4.60 9.75
C PRO A 132 -13.72 4.08 9.99
N VAL A 133 -13.57 2.76 10.02
CA VAL A 133 -12.25 2.08 10.14
C VAL A 133 -11.62 1.72 8.80
N GLY A 134 -12.21 2.17 7.69
CA GLY A 134 -11.71 1.91 6.35
C GLY A 134 -12.63 2.41 5.25
N ALA A 135 -12.13 2.38 4.01
CA ALA A 135 -12.90 2.72 2.81
C ALA A 135 -12.43 1.85 1.66
N MET A 136 -13.34 1.32 0.85
CA MET A 136 -12.99 0.48 -0.30
C MET A 136 -13.87 0.81 -1.50
N LEU A 137 -13.36 0.56 -2.70
CA LEU A 137 -14.12 0.75 -3.91
C LEU A 137 -15.17 -0.35 -4.08
N ARG A 138 -16.38 0.04 -4.46
CA ARG A 138 -17.42 -0.86 -4.97
C ARG A 138 -17.50 -0.67 -6.48
N ARG A 139 -17.28 -1.74 -7.25
CA ARG A 139 -17.47 -1.73 -8.71
C ARG A 139 -18.96 -1.66 -9.05
N GLU A 140 -19.27 -1.23 -10.27
CA GLU A 140 -20.64 -1.24 -10.80
C GLU A 140 -21.29 -2.63 -10.74
N SER A 141 -20.49 -3.70 -10.85
CA SER A 141 -20.96 -5.08 -10.71
C SER A 141 -21.38 -5.47 -9.28
N GLY A 142 -21.25 -4.56 -8.31
CA GLY A 142 -21.53 -4.80 -6.89
C GLY A 142 -20.36 -5.39 -6.09
N HIS A 143 -19.30 -5.86 -6.76
CA HIS A 143 -18.11 -6.41 -6.11
C HIS A 143 -17.30 -5.33 -5.38
N LEU A 144 -16.69 -5.72 -4.26
CA LEU A 144 -15.78 -4.88 -3.49
C LEU A 144 -14.35 -5.14 -3.92
N GLU A 145 -13.54 -4.08 -3.93
CA GLU A 145 -12.10 -4.13 -4.22
C GLU A 145 -11.31 -3.94 -2.92
N PRO A 146 -11.06 -5.01 -2.15
CA PRO A 146 -10.33 -4.92 -0.88
C PRO A 146 -8.87 -4.52 -1.10
N LEU A 147 -8.32 -4.75 -2.31
CA LEU A 147 -6.96 -4.38 -2.66
C LEU A 147 -6.88 -3.04 -3.38
N ASN A 148 -7.87 -2.16 -3.21
CA ASN A 148 -7.83 -0.75 -3.56
C ASN A 148 -8.66 0.01 -2.51
N ALA A 149 -8.07 0.13 -1.32
CA ALA A 149 -8.80 0.48 -0.11
C ALA A 149 -7.90 1.11 0.95
N PHE A 150 -8.51 1.78 1.92
CA PHE A 150 -7.89 2.21 3.16
C PHE A 150 -8.30 1.28 4.30
N TYR A 151 -7.32 0.94 5.14
CA TYR A 151 -7.48 0.18 6.38
C TYR A 151 -6.87 0.95 7.55
N ALA A 152 -7.41 0.77 8.76
CA ALA A 152 -6.89 1.30 10.01
C ALA A 152 -6.67 0.19 11.04
#